data_AF-A0A6P5RSX1-F1
#
_entry.id   AF-A0A6P5RSX1-F1
#
_cell.length_a   1.000
_cell.length_b   1.000
_cell.length_c   1.000
_cell.angle_alpha   90.00
_cell.angle_beta   90.00
_cell.angle_gamma   90.00
#
_symmetry.space_group_name_H-M   'P 1'
#
loop_
_entity.id
_entity.type
_entity.pdbx_description
1 polymer ?
#
loop_
_entity_poly.entity_id
_entity_poly.type
_entity_poly.pdbx_seq_one_letter_code
_entity_poly.pdbx_strand_id
1 'polypeptide(L)'
;MGSVNNKARPFGGQHHHQQPLCTRTHQIGALLLVAATFFFTSLFDRSFRPCASHFSTVDLIPTSRSSVHVSDGRDLLWPHRGYGPHLDLKIYVYDDSEIDGLKALMHGRDGTIDSSTCLKGQWGTQVKIHRLLLKSRFRTRKKEEADLFFVPAYAKCVRMMGGLNDKEINQTYVKVLSQMPYFRRSGGRDHIFVFPSGAGAHLFRSWATYINRSIILTPEGDRTDKKDTSAFNTWKDIIIPGNVEDGMTTNGATLVHPLPLSKRKFLANYLGRAQGKVGRLKLIELSKQFPDKLECPELKFSGPDKLGRIDYFEHLRNAKFCLAPRGESSWTLRFYEAFFVVSLSLSLSLSLSLSLSLTHTHTHTHKAPIQAHLLKPFP
;
A
#
# COMPACT_ATOMS: atom_id res chain seq x y z
N MET A 1 16.40 -39.67 60.85
CA MET A 1 17.70 -39.76 61.57
C MET A 1 18.78 -39.74 60.49
N GLY A 2 19.77 -38.87 60.42
CA GLY A 2 20.22 -37.71 61.17
C GLY A 2 21.37 -37.11 60.34
N SER A 3 21.42 -35.79 60.24
CA SER A 3 22.45 -34.97 59.57
C SER A 3 23.82 -35.06 60.29
N VAL A 4 24.92 -34.67 59.61
CA VAL A 4 26.04 -33.79 60.09
C VAL A 4 27.22 -33.93 59.08
N ASN A 5 27.46 -32.97 58.18
CA ASN A 5 28.34 -31.78 58.28
C ASN A 5 29.84 -32.04 58.46
N ASN A 6 30.69 -31.55 57.54
CA ASN A 6 31.95 -30.89 57.90
C ASN A 6 32.55 -29.97 56.80
N LYS A 7 33.10 -28.85 57.28
CA LYS A 7 33.70 -27.64 56.64
C LYS A 7 34.97 -27.97 55.81
N ALA A 8 35.57 -27.13 54.94
CA ALA A 8 35.87 -25.70 55.03
C ALA A 8 36.23 -24.99 53.68
N ARG A 9 36.09 -23.65 53.74
CA ARG A 9 36.36 -22.44 52.89
C ARG A 9 37.82 -22.21 52.39
N PRO A 10 38.27 -21.08 51.75
CA PRO A 10 37.62 -19.82 51.23
C PRO A 10 38.24 -19.11 49.96
N PHE A 11 37.66 -17.92 49.61
CA PHE A 11 38.17 -16.72 48.86
C PHE A 11 38.21 -16.75 47.32
N GLY A 12 37.76 -15.75 46.54
CA GLY A 12 37.18 -14.41 46.72
C GLY A 12 36.69 -13.91 45.32
N GLY A 13 35.60 -13.16 45.17
CA GLY A 13 35.57 -11.69 45.18
C GLY A 13 34.30 -11.17 44.47
N GLN A 14 33.74 -10.08 44.98
CA GLN A 14 32.43 -9.48 44.67
C GLN A 14 32.38 -8.70 43.36
N HIS A 15 31.20 -8.63 42.71
CA HIS A 15 30.67 -7.38 42.15
C HIS A 15 29.12 -7.40 42.15
N HIS A 16 28.53 -6.49 42.92
CA HIS A 16 27.09 -6.28 43.02
C HIS A 16 26.53 -5.59 41.77
N HIS A 17 25.51 -6.16 41.15
CA HIS A 17 24.62 -5.45 40.22
C HIS A 17 23.65 -4.58 41.02
N GLN A 18 23.87 -3.26 41.02
CA GLN A 18 22.85 -2.28 41.42
C GLN A 18 21.89 -2.06 40.24
N GLN A 19 20.64 -2.48 40.38
CA GLN A 19 19.55 -1.95 39.58
C GLN A 19 19.21 -0.53 40.07
N PRO A 20 18.94 0.45 39.18
CA PRO A 20 18.53 1.77 39.63
C PRO A 20 17.08 1.67 40.16
N LEU A 21 16.95 1.77 41.47
CA LEU A 21 15.66 1.89 42.15
C LEU A 21 15.00 3.20 41.72
N CYS A 22 13.86 3.10 41.02
CA CYS A 22 12.99 4.23 40.75
C CYS A 22 12.42 4.74 42.08
N THR A 23 13.08 5.75 42.66
CA THR A 23 12.68 6.35 43.93
C THR A 23 11.43 7.22 43.75
N ARG A 24 10.73 7.49 44.86
CA ARG A 24 9.57 8.39 44.90
C ARG A 24 9.88 9.78 44.33
N THR A 25 11.14 10.23 44.42
CA THR A 25 11.62 11.46 43.78
C THR A 25 11.64 11.42 42.25
N HIS A 26 11.93 10.28 41.63
CA HIS A 26 11.83 10.11 40.17
C HIS A 26 10.38 10.16 39.70
N GLN A 27 9.44 9.57 40.47
CA GLN A 27 8.01 9.62 40.17
C GLN A 27 7.45 11.05 40.28
N ILE A 28 7.87 11.79 41.32
CA ILE A 28 7.52 13.22 41.47
C ILE A 28 8.12 14.04 40.33
N GLY A 29 9.37 13.79 39.95
CA GLY A 29 10.03 14.45 38.82
C GLY A 29 9.31 14.20 37.49
N ALA A 30 8.86 12.96 37.25
CA ALA A 30 8.08 12.60 36.06
C ALA A 30 6.70 13.29 36.05
N LEU A 31 6.01 13.35 37.19
CA LEU A 31 4.73 14.07 37.31
C LEU A 31 4.89 15.57 37.07
N LEU A 32 5.94 16.19 37.61
CA LEU A 32 6.26 17.59 37.37
C LEU A 32 6.59 17.85 35.90
N LEU A 33 7.31 16.94 35.24
CA LEU A 33 7.61 17.04 33.82
C LEU A 33 6.33 16.98 32.97
N VAL A 34 5.42 16.05 33.28
CA VAL A 34 4.12 15.93 32.59
C VAL A 34 3.27 17.19 32.80
N ALA A 35 3.18 17.67 34.04
CA ALA A 35 2.44 18.89 34.37
C ALA A 35 3.02 20.13 33.67
N ALA A 36 4.36 20.28 33.66
CA ALA A 36 5.04 21.37 32.96
C ALA A 36 4.79 21.29 31.45
N THR A 37 4.93 20.10 30.85
CA THR A 37 4.68 19.91 29.42
C THR A 37 3.24 20.28 29.06
N PHE A 38 2.25 19.85 29.85
CA PHE A 38 0.85 20.21 29.67
C PHE A 38 0.58 21.71 29.85
N PHE A 39 1.23 22.34 30.83
CA PHE A 39 1.08 23.78 31.08
C PHE A 39 1.69 24.61 29.96
N PHE A 40 2.87 24.24 29.45
CA PHE A 40 3.49 24.92 28.31
C PHE A 40 2.71 24.69 27.01
N THR A 41 2.26 23.46 26.71
CA THR A 41 1.44 23.23 25.51
C THR A 41 0.11 23.97 25.58
N SER A 42 -0.56 24.01 26.73
CA SER A 42 -1.81 24.76 26.89
C SER A 42 -1.62 26.29 26.87
N LEU A 43 -0.48 26.81 27.33
CA LEU A 43 -0.09 28.21 27.16
C LEU A 43 0.17 28.57 25.70
N PHE A 44 0.86 27.70 24.96
CA PHE A 44 1.06 27.88 23.52
C PHE A 44 -0.27 27.82 22.76
N ASP A 45 -1.15 26.86 23.07
CA ASP A 45 -2.48 26.76 22.46
C ASP A 45 -3.38 27.97 22.80
N ARG A 46 -3.23 28.57 24.00
CA ARG A 46 -3.95 29.82 24.36
C ARG A 46 -3.35 31.06 23.70
N SER A 47 -2.07 31.05 23.36
CA SER A 47 -1.38 32.14 22.68
C SER A 47 -1.78 32.22 21.19
N PHE A 48 -2.18 31.09 20.60
CA PHE A 48 -2.90 31.06 19.33
C PHE A 48 -4.42 31.18 19.57
N ARG A 49 -4.92 32.40 19.75
CA ARG A 49 -6.38 32.63 19.69
C ARG A 49 -6.92 32.09 18.35
N PRO A 50 -8.03 31.34 18.33
CA PRO A 50 -8.81 31.16 17.12
C PRO A 50 -9.20 32.55 16.64
N CYS A 51 -8.80 32.91 15.42
CA CYS A 51 -9.26 34.13 14.79
C CYS A 51 -10.77 33.99 14.56
N ALA A 52 -11.57 34.50 15.49
CA ALA A 52 -12.99 34.72 15.29
C ALA A 52 -13.11 35.82 14.23
N SER A 53 -13.14 35.42 12.97
CA SER A 53 -13.45 36.31 11.86
C SER A 53 -14.97 36.47 11.83
N HIS A 54 -15.42 37.63 12.31
CA HIS A 54 -16.67 38.23 11.86
C HIS A 54 -16.62 38.33 10.34
N PHE A 55 -17.35 37.45 9.63
CA PHE A 55 -17.56 37.61 8.19
C PHE A 55 -18.84 38.41 7.97
N SER A 56 -18.67 39.69 7.64
CA SER A 56 -19.68 40.46 6.92
C SER A 56 -19.83 39.85 5.52
N THR A 57 -21.05 39.48 5.16
CA THR A 57 -21.45 39.11 3.80
C THR A 57 -21.18 40.27 2.86
N VAL A 58 -20.12 40.15 2.05
CA VAL A 58 -19.94 40.93 0.84
C VAL A 58 -19.61 39.97 -0.28
N ASP A 59 -20.54 39.87 -1.23
CA ASP A 59 -20.40 39.17 -2.50
C ASP A 59 -19.15 39.65 -3.25
N LEU A 60 -18.18 38.76 -3.40
CA LEU A 60 -17.09 38.93 -4.36
C LEU A 60 -16.98 37.67 -5.21
N ILE A 61 -17.43 37.81 -6.45
CA ILE A 61 -17.29 36.88 -7.56
C ILE A 61 -15.80 36.51 -7.72
N PRO A 62 -15.39 35.23 -7.61
CA PRO A 62 -14.01 34.85 -7.87
C PRO A 62 -13.83 34.39 -9.33
N THR A 63 -13.33 35.29 -10.16
CA THR A 63 -12.62 34.97 -11.40
C THR A 63 -11.25 34.36 -11.06
N SER A 64 -11.18 33.03 -10.92
CA SER A 64 -9.99 32.17 -11.04
C SER A 64 -10.29 30.82 -10.39
N ARG A 65 -10.76 29.84 -11.17
CA ARG A 65 -10.94 28.46 -10.70
C ARG A 65 -9.65 27.68 -10.99
N SER A 66 -8.88 27.32 -9.96
CA SER A 66 -7.83 26.32 -10.11
C SER A 66 -8.45 24.93 -10.16
N SER A 67 -8.80 24.45 -11.35
CA SER A 67 -9.10 23.03 -11.55
C SER A 67 -7.83 22.20 -11.40
N VAL A 68 -7.95 21.04 -10.76
CA VAL A 68 -6.98 19.96 -10.91
C VAL A 68 -7.39 19.21 -12.17
N HIS A 69 -6.78 19.57 -13.30
CA HIS A 69 -7.02 18.88 -14.58
C HIS A 69 -6.43 17.46 -14.48
N VAL A 70 -7.30 16.48 -14.25
CA VAL A 70 -7.04 15.07 -14.55
C VAL A 70 -7.46 14.88 -16.01
N SER A 71 -6.58 14.33 -16.85
CA SER A 71 -6.71 14.32 -18.32
C SER A 71 -7.91 13.57 -18.92
N ASP A 72 -8.96 13.24 -18.15
CA ASP A 72 -10.22 12.72 -18.69
C ASP A 72 -11.38 12.99 -17.70
N GLY A 73 -12.03 14.15 -17.84
CA GLY A 73 -13.45 14.33 -17.50
C GLY A 73 -13.87 14.26 -16.02
N ARG A 74 -13.36 15.16 -15.17
CA ARG A 74 -14.10 15.89 -14.11
C ARG A 74 -13.11 16.74 -13.30
N ASP A 75 -13.36 18.05 -13.21
CA ASP A 75 -12.61 18.94 -12.33
C ASP A 75 -12.84 18.52 -10.87
N LEU A 76 -11.82 17.96 -10.23
CA LEU A 76 -11.83 17.76 -8.79
C LEU A 76 -11.69 19.14 -8.13
N LEU A 77 -12.79 19.65 -7.57
CA LEU A 77 -12.79 20.90 -6.83
C LEU A 77 -11.97 20.74 -5.56
N TRP A 78 -10.91 21.53 -5.42
CA TRP A 78 -10.17 21.64 -4.16
C TRP A 78 -11.12 22.13 -3.07
N PRO A 79 -11.28 21.40 -1.95
CA PRO A 79 -12.25 21.80 -0.93
C PRO A 79 -11.78 23.06 -0.21
N HIS A 80 -12.60 24.11 -0.23
CA HIS A 80 -12.42 25.35 0.54
C HIS A 80 -12.49 25.18 2.07
N ARG A 81 -12.33 23.96 2.61
CA ARG A 81 -12.39 23.67 4.05
C ARG A 81 -11.14 24.17 4.80
N GLY A 82 -10.85 25.47 4.74
CA GLY A 82 -9.73 26.11 5.43
C GLY A 82 -8.37 26.00 4.73
N TYR A 83 -8.28 25.33 3.58
CA TYR A 83 -7.03 25.13 2.82
C TYR A 83 -6.82 26.13 1.68
N GLY A 84 -7.60 27.22 1.66
CA GLY A 84 -7.54 28.25 0.60
C GLY A 84 -8.21 27.85 -0.72
N PRO A 85 -8.28 28.77 -1.70
CA PRO A 85 -8.89 28.53 -3.01
C PRO A 85 -8.02 27.73 -3.97
N HIS A 86 -6.73 27.57 -3.67
CA HIS A 86 -5.74 26.97 -4.54
C HIS A 86 -4.85 26.03 -3.73
N LEU A 87 -4.51 24.89 -4.33
CA LEU A 87 -3.48 24.00 -3.80
C LEU A 87 -2.10 24.54 -4.21
N ASP A 88 -1.41 25.19 -3.28
CA ASP A 88 0.01 25.53 -3.42
C ASP A 88 0.84 24.42 -2.78
N LEU A 89 1.20 23.42 -3.59
CA LEU A 89 1.99 22.26 -3.18
C LEU A 89 3.23 22.14 -4.07
N LYS A 90 4.39 22.04 -3.44
CA LYS A 90 5.68 21.86 -4.12
C LYS A 90 6.31 20.54 -3.73
N ILE A 91 6.51 19.68 -4.72
CA ILE A 91 7.12 18.35 -4.56
C ILE A 91 8.49 18.36 -5.20
N TYR A 92 9.54 18.12 -4.42
CA TYR A 92 10.86 17.84 -4.97
C TYR A 92 10.97 16.37 -5.34
N VAL A 93 11.52 16.08 -6.51
CA VAL A 93 11.79 14.71 -6.97
C VAL A 93 13.30 14.54 -7.00
N TYR A 94 13.84 13.68 -6.13
CA TYR A 94 15.26 13.37 -6.11
C TYR A 94 15.72 12.83 -7.47
N ASP A 95 16.89 13.29 -7.92
CA ASP A 95 17.53 12.75 -9.12
C ASP A 95 18.32 11.48 -8.76
N ASP A 96 18.46 10.53 -9.69
CA ASP A 96 19.12 9.24 -9.41
C ASP A 96 20.63 9.37 -9.22
N SER A 97 21.21 10.47 -9.72
CA SER A 97 22.61 10.86 -9.55
C SER A 97 22.90 11.62 -8.25
N GLU A 98 21.87 12.09 -7.55
CA GLU A 98 22.02 13.02 -6.44
C GLU A 98 22.53 12.36 -5.15
N ILE A 99 22.10 11.11 -4.91
CA ILE A 99 22.42 10.36 -3.69
C ILE A 99 23.01 9.00 -4.08
N ASP A 100 24.20 8.68 -3.55
CA ASP A 100 24.86 7.42 -3.80
C ASP A 100 23.99 6.24 -3.29
N GLY A 101 23.63 5.35 -4.22
CA GLY A 101 22.75 4.20 -4.01
C GLY A 101 21.38 4.34 -4.68
N LEU A 102 20.88 5.54 -4.99
CA LEU A 102 19.59 5.70 -5.67
C LEU A 102 19.59 5.03 -7.05
N LYS A 103 20.65 5.24 -7.83
CA LYS A 103 20.85 4.57 -9.12
C LYS A 103 20.77 3.04 -8.99
N ALA A 104 21.32 2.45 -7.92
CA ALA A 104 21.23 1.00 -7.68
C ALA A 104 19.80 0.54 -7.33
N LEU A 105 19.03 1.34 -6.56
CA LEU A 105 17.62 1.06 -6.28
C LEU A 105 16.73 1.16 -7.52
N MET A 106 17.17 1.88 -8.56
CA MET A 106 16.44 2.07 -9.81
C MET A 106 16.88 1.12 -10.93
N HIS A 107 18.17 0.82 -11.02
CA HIS A 107 18.79 0.13 -12.16
C HIS A 107 19.56 -1.15 -11.78
N GLY A 108 19.58 -1.51 -10.50
CA GLY A 108 20.39 -2.62 -9.98
C GLY A 108 21.85 -2.24 -9.77
N ARG A 109 22.59 -3.14 -9.09
CA ARG A 109 24.01 -2.95 -8.73
C ARG A 109 24.91 -2.59 -9.92
N ASP A 110 24.67 -3.21 -11.08
CA ASP A 110 25.49 -3.04 -12.28
C ASP A 110 24.89 -2.01 -13.26
N GLY A 111 23.75 -1.39 -12.92
CA GLY A 111 23.07 -0.41 -13.77
C GLY A 111 22.44 -0.96 -15.06
N THR A 112 22.31 -2.29 -15.17
CA THR A 112 21.86 -2.97 -16.40
C THR A 112 20.34 -3.02 -16.58
N ILE A 113 19.57 -2.71 -15.53
CA ILE A 113 18.11 -2.78 -15.60
C ILE A 113 17.57 -1.43 -16.10
N ASP A 114 17.07 -1.44 -17.33
CA ASP A 114 16.42 -0.27 -17.89
C ASP A 114 15.04 0.00 -17.26
N SER A 115 14.73 1.28 -17.06
CA SER A 115 13.45 1.72 -16.47
C SER A 115 12.24 1.24 -17.26
N SER A 116 12.35 1.05 -18.58
CA SER A 116 11.25 0.54 -19.40
C SER A 116 10.89 -0.91 -19.09
N THR A 117 11.86 -1.72 -18.66
CA THR A 117 11.63 -3.09 -18.18
C THR A 117 10.76 -3.10 -16.93
N CYS A 118 10.92 -2.06 -16.09
CA CYS A 118 10.17 -1.87 -14.87
C CYS A 118 8.77 -1.28 -15.08
N LEU A 119 8.31 -1.01 -16.31
CA LEU A 119 6.93 -0.56 -16.57
C LEU A 119 5.90 -1.69 -16.55
N LYS A 120 6.35 -2.95 -16.64
CA LYS A 120 5.48 -4.13 -16.80
C LYS A 120 5.09 -4.71 -15.44
N GLY A 121 3.89 -5.28 -15.36
CA GLY A 121 3.39 -5.97 -14.16
C GLY A 121 3.24 -5.04 -12.95
N GLN A 122 3.11 -5.62 -11.76
CA GLN A 122 2.73 -4.85 -10.55
C GLN A 122 3.67 -3.68 -10.23
N TRP A 123 4.98 -3.80 -10.50
CA TRP A 123 5.96 -2.79 -10.13
C TRP A 123 5.99 -1.55 -11.05
N GLY A 124 5.29 -1.59 -12.19
CA GLY A 124 5.16 -0.43 -13.09
C GLY A 124 4.61 0.83 -12.43
N THR A 125 3.87 0.70 -11.32
CA THR A 125 3.38 1.85 -10.56
C THR A 125 4.52 2.73 -10.05
N GLN A 126 5.67 2.17 -9.68
CA GLN A 126 6.84 2.95 -9.22
C GLN A 126 7.34 3.89 -10.34
N VAL A 127 7.44 3.36 -11.56
CA VAL A 127 7.92 4.12 -12.73
C VAL A 127 6.87 5.13 -13.19
N LYS A 128 5.58 4.74 -13.23
CA LYS A 128 4.49 5.62 -13.66
C LYS A 128 4.31 6.81 -12.72
N ILE A 129 4.30 6.59 -11.41
CA ILE A 129 4.23 7.69 -10.42
C ILE A 129 5.46 8.59 -10.52
N HIS A 130 6.66 8.01 -10.63
CA HIS A 130 7.86 8.82 -10.81
C HIS A 130 7.76 9.72 -12.05
N ARG A 131 7.39 9.17 -13.22
CA ARG A 131 7.21 9.94 -14.45
C ARG A 131 6.09 10.99 -14.35
N LEU A 132 4.99 10.66 -13.67
CA LEU A 132 3.90 11.59 -13.41
C LEU A 132 4.40 12.80 -12.62
N LEU A 133 5.13 12.57 -11.53
CA LEU A 133 5.69 13.63 -10.70
C LEU A 133 6.74 14.45 -11.44
N LEU A 134 7.58 13.83 -12.29
CA LEU A 134 8.56 14.54 -13.10
C LEU A 134 7.93 15.57 -14.05
N LYS A 135 6.70 15.31 -14.54
CA LYS A 135 5.92 16.15 -15.45
C LYS A 135 4.86 17.02 -14.76
N SER A 136 4.70 16.88 -13.45
CA SER A 136 3.65 17.56 -12.69
C SER A 136 3.92 19.05 -12.56
N ARG A 137 2.87 19.88 -12.62
CA ARG A 137 2.94 21.32 -12.29
C ARG A 137 3.35 21.59 -10.84
N PHE A 138 3.13 20.61 -9.95
CA PHE A 138 3.49 20.69 -8.54
C PHE A 138 4.98 20.38 -8.30
N ARG A 139 5.75 20.04 -9.33
CA ARG A 139 7.18 19.74 -9.17
C ARG A 139 7.98 21.03 -8.99
N THR A 140 8.79 21.08 -7.93
CA THR A 140 9.84 22.10 -7.77
C THR A 140 11.22 21.53 -8.12
N ARG A 141 12.14 22.41 -8.55
CA ARG A 141 13.56 22.09 -8.78
C ARG A 141 14.46 22.52 -7.62
N LYS A 142 13.91 23.21 -6.62
CA LYS A 142 14.63 23.68 -5.44
C LYS A 142 14.11 22.94 -4.22
N LYS A 143 15.00 22.37 -3.42
CA LYS A 143 14.64 21.56 -2.25
C LYS A 143 14.12 22.44 -1.11
N GLU A 144 14.59 23.68 -1.06
CA GLU A 144 14.30 24.67 -0.01
C GLU A 144 12.83 25.11 -0.08
N GLU A 145 12.23 25.08 -1.27
CA GLU A 145 10.83 25.43 -1.52
C GLU A 145 9.90 24.21 -1.44
N ALA A 146 10.41 23.00 -1.18
CA ALA A 146 9.60 21.78 -1.26
C ALA A 146 8.86 21.50 0.05
N ASP A 147 7.56 21.22 -0.08
CA ASP A 147 6.69 20.73 0.99
C ASP A 147 6.79 19.22 1.16
N LEU A 148 7.00 18.50 0.05
CA LEU A 148 7.14 17.04 0.00
C LEU A 148 8.31 16.63 -0.87
N PHE A 149 8.87 15.45 -0.58
CA PHE A 149 10.01 14.88 -1.30
C PHE A 149 9.66 13.48 -1.81
N PHE A 150 9.77 13.25 -3.12
CA PHE A 150 9.59 11.94 -3.70
C PHE A 150 10.95 11.27 -3.91
N VAL A 151 11.11 10.07 -3.34
CA VAL A 151 12.32 9.25 -3.48
C VAL A 151 12.07 8.17 -4.54
N PRO A 152 12.68 8.26 -5.73
CA PRO A 152 12.49 7.26 -6.77
C PRO A 152 13.26 5.99 -6.40
N ALA A 153 12.54 4.87 -6.28
CA ALA A 153 13.13 3.56 -6.06
C ALA A 153 12.31 2.50 -6.80
N TYR A 154 12.96 1.70 -7.64
CA TYR A 154 12.33 0.60 -8.39
C TYR A 154 12.67 -0.76 -7.77
N ALA A 155 12.91 -0.77 -6.46
CA ALA A 155 13.45 -1.91 -5.72
C ALA A 155 12.68 -3.22 -5.96
N LYS A 156 11.35 -3.15 -6.17
CA LYS A 156 10.56 -4.37 -6.46
C LYS A 156 10.93 -4.95 -7.82
N CYS A 157 11.00 -4.12 -8.86
CA CYS A 157 11.43 -4.55 -10.19
C CYS A 157 12.87 -5.07 -10.15
N VAL A 158 13.78 -4.28 -9.58
CA VAL A 158 15.21 -4.61 -9.48
C VAL A 158 15.43 -5.95 -8.79
N ARG A 159 14.71 -6.21 -7.70
CA ARG A 159 14.70 -7.52 -7.03
C ARG A 159 14.25 -8.65 -7.95
N MET A 160 13.14 -8.45 -8.65
CA MET A 160 12.55 -9.49 -9.50
C MET A 160 13.41 -9.81 -10.73
N MET A 161 14.21 -8.85 -11.18
CA MET A 161 15.17 -9.00 -12.27
C MET A 161 16.55 -9.50 -11.80
N GLY A 162 16.74 -9.73 -10.50
CA GLY A 162 18.01 -10.20 -9.94
C GLY A 162 19.10 -9.13 -9.80
N GLY A 163 18.76 -7.84 -9.96
CA GLY A 163 19.73 -6.75 -9.86
C GLY A 163 20.12 -6.40 -8.42
N LEU A 164 19.29 -6.76 -7.43
CA LEU A 164 19.62 -6.69 -6.00
C LEU A 164 18.85 -7.78 -5.24
N ASN A 165 19.46 -8.41 -4.24
CA ASN A 165 18.79 -9.30 -3.30
C ASN A 165 18.23 -8.54 -2.08
N ASP A 166 17.47 -9.23 -1.21
CA ASP A 166 16.80 -8.61 -0.05
C ASP A 166 17.77 -7.94 0.93
N LYS A 167 18.98 -8.48 1.11
CA LYS A 167 20.02 -7.90 1.97
C LYS A 167 20.58 -6.62 1.34
N GLU A 168 20.90 -6.67 0.05
CA GLU A 168 21.43 -5.52 -0.70
C GLU A 168 20.41 -4.38 -0.77
N ILE A 169 19.12 -4.68 -1.01
CA ILE A 169 18.04 -3.68 -0.99
C ILE A 169 17.99 -2.97 0.36
N ASN A 170 18.03 -3.73 1.46
CA ASN A 170 18.00 -3.16 2.80
C ASN A 170 19.18 -2.23 3.06
N GLN A 171 20.40 -2.70 2.75
CA GLN A 171 21.63 -1.93 2.94
C GLN A 171 21.62 -0.66 2.07
N THR A 172 21.16 -0.76 0.83
CA THR A 172 21.11 0.36 -0.11
C THR A 172 20.12 1.43 0.35
N TYR A 173 18.92 1.06 0.83
CA TYR A 173 18.00 2.03 1.43
C TYR A 173 18.61 2.73 2.64
N VAL A 174 19.22 1.99 3.58
CA VAL A 174 19.87 2.59 4.75
C VAL A 174 20.96 3.58 4.33
N LYS A 175 21.79 3.22 3.35
CA LYS A 175 22.84 4.08 2.79
C LYS A 175 22.26 5.34 2.14
N VAL A 176 21.20 5.22 1.34
CA VAL A 176 20.55 6.36 0.68
C VAL A 176 20.00 7.33 1.73
N LEU A 177 19.26 6.82 2.72
CA LEU A 177 18.60 7.64 3.73
C LEU A 177 19.58 8.37 4.65
N SER A 178 20.75 7.78 4.95
CA SER A 178 21.77 8.41 5.80
C SER A 178 22.41 9.66 5.16
N GLN A 179 22.33 9.78 3.83
CA GLN A 179 22.93 10.88 3.06
C GLN A 179 21.96 12.04 2.81
N MET A 180 20.64 11.86 3.03
CA MET A 180 19.62 12.85 2.68
C MET A 180 19.42 13.90 3.79
N PRO A 181 19.85 15.17 3.63
CA PRO A 181 19.74 16.19 4.69
C PRO A 181 18.28 16.56 4.99
N TYR A 182 17.46 16.69 3.94
CA TYR A 182 16.03 16.99 4.06
C TYR A 182 15.24 15.86 4.70
N PHE A 183 15.67 14.60 4.50
CA PHE A 183 15.11 13.45 5.22
C PHE A 183 15.36 13.56 6.72
N ARG A 184 16.60 13.90 7.12
CA ARG A 184 16.96 14.09 8.54
C ARG A 184 16.17 15.23 9.20
N ARG A 185 15.90 16.32 8.47
CA ARG A 185 15.14 17.49 8.97
C ARG A 185 13.77 17.13 9.53
N SER A 186 13.01 16.28 8.83
CA SER A 186 11.65 15.90 9.20
C SER A 186 11.56 14.51 9.84
N GLY A 187 12.68 13.77 9.90
CA GLY A 187 12.67 12.34 10.17
C GLY A 187 11.88 11.55 9.12
N GLY A 188 11.89 12.01 7.86
CA GLY A 188 11.23 11.39 6.73
C GLY A 188 9.73 11.64 6.61
N ARG A 189 9.11 12.46 7.46
CA ARG A 189 7.64 12.68 7.48
C ARG A 189 7.08 13.31 6.21
N ASP A 190 7.89 14.12 5.53
CA ASP A 190 7.60 14.77 4.25
C ASP A 190 8.10 13.96 3.04
N HIS A 191 8.63 12.74 3.24
CA HIS A 191 9.15 11.90 2.16
C HIS A 191 8.13 10.83 1.73
N ILE A 192 8.02 10.63 0.42
CA ILE A 192 7.09 9.72 -0.24
C ILE A 192 7.86 8.54 -0.85
N PHE A 193 7.42 7.32 -0.53
CA PHE A 193 7.96 6.07 -1.07
C PHE A 193 6.86 5.23 -1.70
N VAL A 194 7.16 4.54 -2.80
CA VAL A 194 6.21 3.67 -3.50
C VAL A 194 6.60 2.21 -3.32
N PHE A 195 5.71 1.42 -2.72
CA PHE A 195 5.85 -0.03 -2.59
C PHE A 195 4.68 -0.72 -3.31
N PRO A 196 4.86 -1.17 -4.56
CA PRO A 196 3.74 -1.51 -5.44
C PRO A 196 3.22 -2.94 -5.29
N SER A 197 3.76 -3.71 -4.34
CA SER A 197 3.45 -5.13 -4.16
C SER A 197 2.69 -5.34 -2.86
N GLY A 198 1.97 -6.45 -2.75
CA GLY A 198 1.22 -6.72 -1.53
C GLY A 198 2.04 -7.05 -0.27
N ALA A 199 3.36 -6.95 -0.34
CA ALA A 199 4.24 -6.95 0.82
C ALA A 199 4.47 -5.54 1.41
N GLY A 200 3.97 -4.49 0.76
CA GLY A 200 4.18 -3.11 1.20
C GLY A 200 5.66 -2.76 1.43
N ALA A 201 5.91 -1.97 2.48
CA ALA A 201 7.25 -1.51 2.82
C ALA A 201 8.17 -2.62 3.35
N HIS A 202 7.65 -3.84 3.63
CA HIS A 202 8.47 -4.95 4.11
C HIS A 202 9.52 -5.44 3.10
N LEU A 203 9.44 -5.01 1.83
CA LEU A 203 10.53 -5.16 0.87
C LEU A 203 11.84 -4.51 1.37
N PHE A 204 11.71 -3.39 2.08
CA PHE A 204 12.79 -2.78 2.84
C PHE A 204 12.71 -3.28 4.29
N ARG A 205 13.51 -4.30 4.65
CA ARG A 205 13.39 -4.99 5.95
C ARG A 205 13.43 -4.03 7.17
N SER A 206 14.22 -2.97 7.11
CA SER A 206 14.38 -1.98 8.18
C SER A 206 13.38 -0.81 8.08
N TRP A 207 12.31 -0.93 7.29
CA TRP A 207 11.33 0.16 7.09
C TRP A 207 10.81 0.75 8.39
N ALA A 208 10.54 -0.09 9.40
CA ALA A 208 9.96 0.31 10.68
C ALA A 208 10.89 1.25 11.48
N THR A 209 12.20 1.18 11.23
CA THR A 209 13.19 2.04 11.85
C THR A 209 13.39 3.32 11.05
N TYR A 210 13.49 3.21 9.72
CA TYR A 210 14.01 4.30 8.91
C TYR A 210 12.93 5.13 8.20
N ILE A 211 11.80 4.54 7.78
CA ILE A 211 10.76 5.22 7.00
C ILE A 211 9.36 5.07 7.59
N ASN A 212 9.24 4.71 8.87
CA ASN A 212 7.95 4.53 9.53
C ASN A 212 7.11 5.80 9.61
N ARG A 213 7.72 6.98 9.56
CA ARG A 213 7.05 8.29 9.56
C ARG A 213 6.73 8.80 8.16
N SER A 214 7.33 8.20 7.13
CA SER A 214 7.17 8.61 5.74
C SER A 214 5.81 8.25 5.18
N ILE A 215 5.43 8.93 4.10
CA ILE A 215 4.20 8.66 3.34
C ILE A 215 4.47 7.48 2.42
N ILE A 216 3.72 6.41 2.59
CA ILE A 216 3.85 5.20 1.78
C ILE A 216 2.69 5.11 0.81
N LEU A 217 3.03 5.00 -0.47
CA LEU A 217 2.09 4.68 -1.54
C LEU A 217 2.16 3.17 -1.82
N THR A 218 1.08 2.45 -1.57
CA THR A 218 1.01 0.99 -1.77
C THR A 218 -0.37 0.57 -2.21
N PRO A 219 -0.55 -0.51 -2.99
CA PRO A 219 -1.87 -1.13 -3.09
C PRO A 219 -2.33 -1.63 -1.71
N GLU A 220 -3.56 -2.09 -1.60
CA GLU A 220 -4.18 -2.61 -0.36
C GLU A 220 -3.42 -3.78 0.32
N GLY A 221 -2.37 -4.30 -0.32
CA GLY A 221 -1.56 -5.40 0.17
C GLY A 221 -0.48 -4.93 1.15
N ASP A 222 -0.85 -4.99 2.41
CA ASP A 222 0.03 -5.03 3.59
C ASP A 222 -0.76 -5.41 4.86
N ARG A 223 -2.11 -5.42 4.76
CA ARG A 223 -3.04 -5.89 5.80
C ARG A 223 -3.08 -7.42 5.93
N THR A 224 -1.94 -8.09 5.90
CA THR A 224 -1.89 -9.56 5.98
C THR A 224 -1.78 -10.06 7.41
N ASP A 225 -2.56 -11.08 7.75
CA ASP A 225 -2.55 -11.77 9.06
C ASP A 225 -1.24 -12.51 9.39
N LYS A 226 -0.23 -12.45 8.51
CA LYS A 226 1.04 -13.18 8.65
C LYS A 226 2.14 -12.37 9.35
N LYS A 227 1.88 -11.09 9.63
CA LYS A 227 2.86 -10.20 10.26
C LYS A 227 2.19 -9.47 11.39
N ASP A 228 2.84 -9.46 12.54
CA ASP A 228 2.37 -8.79 13.76
C ASP A 228 2.31 -7.26 13.58
N THR A 229 2.97 -6.73 12.55
CA THR A 229 3.02 -5.30 12.25
C THR A 229 2.63 -5.01 10.80
N SER A 230 1.59 -4.20 10.64
CA SER A 230 1.25 -3.53 9.38
C SER A 230 2.26 -2.40 9.14
N ALA A 231 2.86 -2.36 7.96
CA ALA A 231 3.64 -1.20 7.50
C ALA A 231 2.77 -0.05 6.98
N PHE A 232 1.48 -0.32 6.73
CA PHE A 232 0.48 0.65 6.32
C PHE A 232 -0.19 1.30 7.53
N ASN A 233 -0.26 2.63 7.51
CA ASN A 233 -0.93 3.48 8.47
C ASN A 233 -1.98 4.36 7.75
N THR A 234 -3.26 4.17 8.11
CA THR A 234 -4.41 4.85 7.49
C THR A 234 -4.41 6.37 7.61
N TRP A 235 -3.64 6.94 8.54
CA TRP A 235 -3.60 8.39 8.77
C TRP A 235 -2.57 9.13 7.91
N LYS A 236 -1.62 8.42 7.30
CA LYS A 236 -0.54 9.04 6.51
C LYS A 236 -0.28 8.37 5.16
N ASP A 237 -0.61 7.09 5.02
CA ASP A 237 -0.31 6.30 3.83
C ASP A 237 -1.51 6.28 2.88
N ILE A 238 -1.23 6.13 1.59
CA ILE A 238 -2.23 6.27 0.53
C ILE A 238 -2.32 4.97 -0.25
N ILE A 239 -3.55 4.47 -0.41
CA ILE A 239 -3.83 3.35 -1.27
C ILE A 239 -3.79 3.82 -2.72
N ILE A 240 -2.94 3.20 -3.52
CA ILE A 240 -2.82 3.46 -4.96
C ILE A 240 -3.29 2.26 -5.78
N PRO A 241 -3.78 2.47 -7.01
CA PRO A 241 -4.14 1.38 -7.89
C PRO A 241 -2.92 0.54 -8.30
N GLY A 242 -3.15 -0.75 -8.49
CA GLY A 242 -2.16 -1.64 -9.08
C GLY A 242 -1.89 -1.27 -10.54
N ASN A 243 -0.65 -1.44 -11.01
CA ASN A 243 -0.30 -1.13 -12.38
C ASN A 243 -0.98 -2.06 -13.38
N VAL A 244 -1.91 -1.52 -14.15
CA VAL A 244 -2.51 -2.21 -15.30
C VAL A 244 -1.78 -1.79 -16.57
N GLU A 245 -1.77 -2.69 -17.55
CA GLU A 245 -1.25 -2.43 -18.88
C GLU A 245 -1.99 -1.25 -19.55
N ASP A 246 -1.25 -0.34 -20.20
CA ASP A 246 -1.82 0.91 -20.73
C ASP A 246 -2.92 0.66 -21.77
N GLY A 247 -2.77 -0.38 -22.61
CA GLY A 247 -3.79 -0.76 -23.59
C GLY A 247 -5.07 -1.35 -22.99
N MET A 248 -5.18 -1.45 -21.66
CA MET A 248 -6.45 -1.70 -20.96
C MET A 248 -7.11 -0.42 -20.43
N THR A 249 -6.51 0.74 -20.66
CA THR A 249 -7.01 2.06 -20.23
C THR A 249 -7.49 2.87 -21.43
N THR A 250 -7.99 4.09 -21.20
CA THR A 250 -8.43 5.00 -22.28
C THR A 250 -7.28 5.56 -23.11
N ASN A 251 -6.04 5.40 -22.65
CA ASN A 251 -4.85 5.96 -23.29
C ASN A 251 -4.20 4.95 -24.23
N GLY A 252 -4.58 4.99 -25.50
CA GLY A 252 -3.91 4.23 -26.59
C GLY A 252 -4.77 3.14 -27.22
N ALA A 253 -4.14 2.33 -28.07
CA ALA A 253 -4.80 1.22 -28.74
C ALA A 253 -5.23 0.16 -27.71
N THR A 254 -6.51 -0.17 -27.70
CA THR A 254 -7.06 -1.17 -26.79
C THR A 254 -6.51 -2.56 -27.13
N LEU A 255 -5.99 -3.28 -26.12
CA LEU A 255 -5.50 -4.64 -26.31
C LEU A 255 -6.62 -5.64 -26.55
N VAL A 256 -7.71 -5.52 -25.79
CA VAL A 256 -8.93 -6.31 -25.97
C VAL A 256 -10.16 -5.46 -25.69
N HIS A 257 -11.23 -5.64 -26.46
CA HIS A 257 -12.50 -4.95 -26.21
C HIS A 257 -13.36 -5.71 -25.20
N PRO A 258 -14.11 -5.03 -24.29
CA PRO A 258 -15.04 -5.72 -23.41
C PRO A 258 -16.09 -6.52 -24.19
N LEU A 259 -16.42 -7.73 -23.72
CA LEU A 259 -17.53 -8.51 -24.27
C LEU A 259 -18.85 -8.18 -23.55
N PRO A 260 -19.97 -8.01 -24.27
CA PRO A 260 -21.31 -7.94 -23.67
C PRO A 260 -21.58 -9.14 -22.77
N LEU A 261 -22.28 -8.94 -21.66
CA LEU A 261 -22.56 -10.00 -20.67
C LEU A 261 -23.22 -11.25 -21.28
N SER A 262 -24.06 -11.08 -22.31
CA SER A 262 -24.72 -12.17 -23.03
C SER A 262 -23.79 -12.99 -23.91
N LYS A 263 -22.64 -12.43 -24.31
CA LYS A 263 -21.65 -13.08 -25.18
C LYS A 263 -20.53 -13.78 -24.40
N ARG A 264 -20.51 -13.69 -23.07
CA ARG A 264 -19.46 -14.29 -22.23
C ARG A 264 -19.78 -15.76 -21.97
N LYS A 265 -18.82 -16.63 -22.32
CA LYS A 265 -18.95 -18.09 -22.21
C LYS A 265 -19.04 -18.56 -20.76
N PHE A 266 -18.14 -18.08 -19.90
CA PHE A 266 -17.99 -18.63 -18.56
C PHE A 266 -18.79 -17.83 -17.52
N LEU A 267 -19.28 -18.53 -16.51
CA LEU A 267 -19.84 -17.88 -15.32
C LEU A 267 -18.71 -17.15 -14.58
N ALA A 268 -17.60 -17.83 -14.32
CA ALA A 268 -16.47 -17.25 -13.60
C ALA A 268 -15.12 -17.71 -14.17
N ASN A 269 -14.06 -16.94 -13.91
CA ASN A 269 -12.70 -17.36 -14.21
C ASN A 269 -11.68 -17.04 -13.11
N TYR A 270 -10.66 -17.90 -13.00
CA TYR A 270 -9.42 -17.64 -12.29
C TYR A 270 -8.23 -18.04 -13.17
N LEU A 271 -7.53 -17.04 -13.69
CA LEU A 271 -6.33 -17.23 -14.50
C LEU A 271 -5.12 -16.86 -13.65
N GLY A 272 -4.50 -17.86 -13.03
CA GLY A 272 -3.33 -17.63 -12.19
C GLY A 272 -2.74 -18.91 -11.63
N ARG A 273 -1.52 -18.80 -11.10
CA ARG A 273 -0.82 -19.94 -10.50
C ARG A 273 -1.46 -20.34 -9.16
N ALA A 274 -1.52 -21.63 -8.86
CA ALA A 274 -2.06 -22.13 -7.60
C ALA A 274 -1.23 -21.70 -6.37
N GLN A 275 0.10 -21.71 -6.50
CA GLN A 275 1.06 -21.36 -5.43
C GLN A 275 0.78 -22.08 -4.09
N GLY A 276 0.26 -23.31 -4.15
CA GLY A 276 -0.11 -24.08 -2.96
C GLY A 276 -1.20 -23.45 -2.08
N LYS A 277 -1.93 -22.43 -2.56
CA LYS A 277 -2.98 -21.78 -1.77
C LYS A 277 -4.27 -22.59 -1.85
N VAL A 278 -4.81 -22.97 -0.69
CA VAL A 278 -6.02 -23.79 -0.55
C VAL A 278 -7.17 -23.26 -1.41
N GLY A 279 -7.47 -21.96 -1.36
CA GLY A 279 -8.54 -21.35 -2.16
C GLY A 279 -8.30 -21.46 -3.67
N ARG A 280 -7.05 -21.39 -4.13
CA ARG A 280 -6.72 -21.51 -5.56
C ARG A 280 -6.74 -22.95 -6.04
N LEU A 281 -6.25 -23.88 -5.22
CA LEU A 281 -6.32 -25.32 -5.49
C LEU A 281 -7.78 -25.79 -5.58
N LYS A 282 -8.64 -25.31 -4.67
CA LYS A 282 -10.07 -25.61 -4.70
C LYS A 282 -10.76 -25.08 -5.95
N LEU A 283 -10.37 -23.91 -6.48
CA LEU A 283 -10.90 -23.41 -7.75
C LEU A 283 -10.49 -24.28 -8.93
N ILE A 284 -9.24 -24.78 -8.95
CA ILE A 284 -8.78 -25.73 -9.98
C ILE A 284 -9.60 -27.02 -9.90
N GLU A 285 -9.81 -27.58 -8.71
CA GLU A 285 -10.65 -28.76 -8.52
C GLU A 285 -12.10 -28.53 -8.98
N LEU A 286 -12.71 -27.40 -8.57
CA LEU A 286 -14.06 -27.03 -8.99
C LEU A 286 -14.17 -26.85 -10.51
N SER A 287 -13.14 -26.36 -11.18
CA SER A 287 -13.16 -26.21 -12.63
C SER A 287 -13.18 -27.54 -13.38
N LYS A 288 -12.63 -28.61 -12.78
CA LYS A 288 -12.74 -29.97 -13.32
C LYS A 288 -14.16 -30.51 -13.19
N GLN A 289 -14.90 -30.12 -12.15
CA GLN A 289 -16.30 -30.50 -11.95
C GLN A 289 -17.27 -29.66 -12.79
N PHE A 290 -16.93 -28.41 -13.07
CA PHE A 290 -17.77 -27.47 -13.82
C PHE A 290 -17.02 -26.80 -14.99
N PRO A 291 -16.48 -27.58 -15.95
CA PRO A 291 -15.63 -27.05 -17.02
C PRO A 291 -16.33 -26.04 -17.92
N ASP A 292 -17.66 -26.15 -18.10
CA ASP A 292 -18.44 -25.22 -18.90
C ASP A 292 -18.78 -23.90 -18.18
N LYS A 293 -18.60 -23.84 -16.85
CA LYS A 293 -18.97 -22.67 -16.03
C LYS A 293 -17.76 -21.93 -15.45
N LEU A 294 -16.70 -22.66 -15.08
CA LEU A 294 -15.54 -22.10 -14.40
C LEU A 294 -14.26 -22.35 -15.21
N GLU A 295 -13.70 -21.28 -15.76
CA GLU A 295 -12.40 -21.32 -16.43
C GLU A 295 -11.28 -21.11 -15.41
N CYS A 296 -10.51 -22.16 -15.14
CA CYS A 296 -9.42 -22.12 -14.17
C CYS A 296 -8.23 -23.01 -14.59
N PRO A 297 -7.54 -22.68 -15.69
CA PRO A 297 -6.39 -23.44 -16.14
C PRO A 297 -5.27 -23.39 -15.09
N GLU A 298 -4.56 -24.51 -14.93
CA GLU A 298 -3.38 -24.57 -14.07
C GLU A 298 -2.19 -23.91 -14.77
N LEU A 299 -2.01 -22.61 -14.54
CA LEU A 299 -0.94 -21.84 -15.18
C LEU A 299 0.41 -22.04 -14.49
N LYS A 300 1.49 -22.05 -15.27
CA LYS A 300 2.88 -22.07 -14.79
C LYS A 300 3.58 -20.71 -14.97
N PHE A 301 4.75 -20.57 -14.35
CA PHE A 301 5.56 -19.34 -14.43
C PHE A 301 6.30 -19.20 -15.78
N SER A 302 6.68 -20.34 -16.36
CA SER A 302 7.39 -20.47 -17.62
C SER A 302 6.93 -21.73 -18.36
N GLY A 303 7.30 -21.84 -19.63
CA GLY A 303 6.95 -22.97 -20.48
C GLY A 303 5.60 -22.81 -21.20
N PRO A 304 5.10 -23.89 -21.82
CA PRO A 304 3.89 -23.86 -22.66
C PRO A 304 2.62 -23.50 -21.89
N ASP A 305 2.59 -23.77 -20.58
CA ASP A 305 1.44 -23.50 -19.71
C ASP A 305 1.39 -22.05 -19.19
N LYS A 306 2.12 -21.14 -19.84
CA LYS A 306 2.09 -19.70 -19.56
C LYS A 306 1.23 -19.01 -20.61
N LEU A 307 0.15 -18.36 -20.17
CA LEU A 307 -0.63 -17.50 -21.06
C LEU A 307 0.18 -16.28 -21.50
N GLY A 308 0.11 -16.00 -22.80
CA GLY A 308 0.51 -14.72 -23.36
C GLY A 308 -0.33 -13.57 -22.78
N ARG A 309 0.16 -12.34 -22.92
CA ARG A 309 -0.54 -11.17 -22.35
C ARG A 309 -1.91 -10.95 -22.98
N ILE A 310 -1.99 -11.02 -24.31
CA ILE A 310 -3.24 -10.81 -25.04
C ILE A 310 -4.20 -11.96 -24.71
N ASP A 311 -3.73 -13.21 -24.78
CA ASP A 311 -4.52 -14.39 -24.42
C ASP A 311 -5.09 -14.29 -23.01
N TYR A 312 -4.27 -13.87 -22.02
CA TYR A 312 -4.74 -13.65 -20.66
C TYR A 312 -5.96 -12.72 -20.59
N PHE A 313 -5.91 -11.59 -21.30
CA PHE A 313 -7.01 -10.63 -21.32
C PHE A 313 -8.22 -11.12 -22.13
N GLU A 314 -8.00 -11.89 -23.20
CA GLU A 314 -9.03 -12.58 -23.96
C GLU A 314 -9.82 -13.58 -23.12
N HIS A 315 -9.13 -14.40 -22.32
CA HIS A 315 -9.75 -15.29 -21.35
C HIS A 315 -10.43 -14.47 -20.24
N LEU A 316 -9.78 -13.41 -19.74
CA LEU A 316 -10.30 -12.60 -18.63
C LEU A 316 -11.65 -11.98 -18.97
N ARG A 317 -11.80 -11.40 -20.18
CA ARG A 317 -13.05 -10.77 -20.65
C ARG A 317 -14.21 -11.74 -20.90
N ASN A 318 -13.92 -13.04 -21.06
CA ASN A 318 -14.90 -14.06 -21.43
C ASN A 318 -15.64 -14.69 -20.24
N ALA A 319 -15.55 -14.08 -19.05
CA ALA A 319 -16.29 -14.51 -17.86
C ALA A 319 -17.18 -13.39 -17.29
N LYS A 320 -18.30 -13.78 -16.67
CA LYS A 320 -19.18 -12.84 -15.96
C LYS A 320 -18.56 -12.37 -14.63
N PHE A 321 -17.88 -13.28 -13.92
CA PHE A 321 -17.20 -13.00 -12.65
C PHE A 321 -15.70 -13.31 -12.73
N CYS A 322 -14.85 -12.33 -12.42
CA CYS A 322 -13.41 -12.53 -12.35
C CYS A 322 -12.98 -12.74 -10.89
N LEU A 323 -12.60 -13.97 -10.55
CA LEU A 323 -12.24 -14.33 -9.19
C LEU A 323 -10.81 -13.87 -8.87
N ALA A 324 -10.61 -13.22 -7.72
CA ALA A 324 -9.31 -12.74 -7.25
C ALA A 324 -8.92 -13.37 -5.90
N PRO A 325 -8.75 -14.71 -5.82
CA PRO A 325 -8.41 -15.39 -4.58
C PRO A 325 -7.05 -14.94 -4.04
N ARG A 326 -6.96 -14.91 -2.71
CA ARG A 326 -5.75 -14.52 -1.96
C ARG A 326 -4.50 -15.25 -2.47
N GLY A 327 -3.40 -14.50 -2.52
CA GLY A 327 -2.08 -15.02 -2.90
C GLY A 327 -1.13 -15.10 -1.72
N GLU A 328 0.12 -14.72 -1.94
CA GLU A 328 1.07 -14.53 -0.83
C GLU A 328 0.64 -13.40 0.11
N SER A 329 0.03 -12.35 -0.47
CA SER A 329 -0.62 -11.25 0.23
C SER A 329 -2.15 -11.32 0.09
N SER A 330 -2.85 -10.50 0.90
CA SER A 330 -4.30 -10.24 0.78
C SER A 330 -4.67 -9.65 -0.58
N TRP A 331 -3.74 -8.94 -1.22
CA TRP A 331 -3.92 -8.29 -2.51
C TRP A 331 -3.33 -9.06 -3.70
N THR A 332 -3.92 -8.87 -4.89
CA THR A 332 -3.41 -9.35 -6.20
C THR A 332 -3.70 -8.32 -7.29
N LEU A 333 -2.77 -8.18 -8.26
CA LEU A 333 -2.93 -7.28 -9.41
C LEU A 333 -4.17 -7.59 -10.24
N ARG A 334 -4.57 -8.87 -10.25
CA ARG A 334 -5.76 -9.38 -10.97
C ARG A 334 -7.03 -8.61 -10.67
N PHE A 335 -7.18 -8.05 -9.46
CA PHE A 335 -8.33 -7.23 -9.11
C PHE A 335 -8.46 -6.01 -10.05
N TYR A 336 -7.36 -5.28 -10.24
CA TYR A 336 -7.34 -4.13 -11.13
C TYR A 336 -7.45 -4.55 -12.60
N GLU A 337 -6.75 -5.61 -13.02
CA GLU A 337 -6.89 -6.13 -14.39
C GLU A 337 -8.34 -6.52 -14.72
N ALA A 338 -9.03 -7.21 -13.82
CA ALA A 338 -10.45 -7.54 -13.97
C ALA A 338 -11.33 -6.29 -14.05
N PHE A 339 -11.07 -5.28 -13.20
CA PHE A 339 -11.83 -4.04 -13.20
C PHE A 339 -11.78 -3.31 -14.54
N PHE A 340 -10.61 -3.23 -15.17
CA PHE A 340 -10.43 -2.53 -16.46
C PHE A 340 -10.92 -3.36 -17.66
N VAL A 341 -10.89 -4.70 -17.58
CA VAL A 341 -11.33 -5.59 -18.68
C VAL A 341 -12.85 -5.82 -18.66
N VAL A 342 -13.42 -5.97 -17.46
CA VAL A 342 -14.81 -6.30 -17.23
C VAL A 342 -15.45 -5.10 -16.54
N SER A 343 -16.16 -4.27 -17.30
CA SER A 343 -16.80 -3.02 -16.84
C SER A 343 -17.92 -3.19 -15.79
N LEU A 344 -17.93 -4.29 -15.02
CA LEU A 344 -18.74 -4.56 -13.84
C LEU A 344 -18.02 -5.64 -13.00
N SER A 345 -16.99 -5.25 -12.23
CA SER A 345 -16.37 -6.18 -11.27
C SER A 345 -17.10 -6.13 -9.92
N LEU A 346 -17.89 -7.16 -9.63
CA LEU A 346 -18.43 -7.40 -8.30
C LEU A 346 -17.31 -7.99 -7.41
N SER A 347 -16.87 -7.23 -6.41
CA SER A 347 -15.84 -7.68 -5.46
C SER A 347 -16.46 -8.68 -4.46
N LEU A 348 -16.31 -9.98 -4.70
CA LEU A 348 -16.58 -11.00 -3.69
C LEU A 348 -15.33 -11.20 -2.84
N SER A 349 -15.16 -10.34 -1.84
CA SER A 349 -14.41 -10.66 -0.62
C SER A 349 -15.17 -11.75 0.13
N LEU A 350 -15.07 -12.99 -0.34
CA LEU A 350 -15.60 -14.17 0.35
C LEU A 350 -14.72 -14.46 1.56
N SER A 351 -15.00 -13.79 2.68
CA SER A 351 -14.86 -14.42 4.00
C SER A 351 -15.98 -15.45 4.14
N LEU A 352 -15.98 -16.48 3.30
CA LEU A 352 -16.90 -17.60 3.43
C LEU A 352 -16.25 -18.60 4.38
N SER A 353 -16.48 -18.39 5.67
CA SER A 353 -16.46 -19.48 6.65
C SER A 353 -17.58 -20.44 6.26
N LEU A 354 -17.29 -21.36 5.34
CA LEU A 354 -18.19 -22.46 5.01
C LEU A 354 -18.14 -23.46 6.18
N SER A 355 -18.76 -23.13 7.31
CA SER A 355 -19.07 -24.10 8.35
C SER A 355 -20.32 -24.86 7.90
N LEU A 356 -20.10 -26.03 7.28
CA LEU A 356 -21.10 -27.08 7.29
C LEU A 356 -21.31 -27.51 8.74
N SER A 357 -22.41 -27.07 9.35
CA SER A 357 -22.94 -27.70 10.56
C SER A 357 -24.45 -27.83 10.38
N LEU A 358 -24.89 -29.04 10.08
CA LEU A 358 -26.27 -29.45 10.23
C LEU A 358 -26.65 -29.35 11.73
N THR A 359 -27.93 -29.06 11.96
CA THR A 359 -28.72 -29.29 13.19
C THR A 359 -28.66 -28.29 14.37
N HIS A 360 -29.86 -27.78 14.64
CA HIS A 360 -30.47 -27.38 15.93
C HIS A 360 -30.28 -25.95 16.49
N THR A 361 -31.30 -25.15 16.16
CA THR A 361 -32.20 -24.38 17.06
C THR A 361 -31.64 -23.46 18.15
N HIS A 362 -32.11 -22.22 18.02
CA HIS A 362 -32.69 -21.34 19.05
C HIS A 362 -31.93 -20.09 19.54
N THR A 363 -32.50 -18.95 19.11
CA THR A 363 -32.81 -17.71 19.85
C THR A 363 -31.77 -16.58 20.01
N HIS A 364 -32.00 -15.52 19.20
CA HIS A 364 -32.11 -14.08 19.52
C HIS A 364 -30.84 -13.34 20.07
N THR A 365 -30.48 -12.10 19.68
CA THR A 365 -31.34 -10.93 19.38
C THR A 365 -30.59 -9.83 18.58
N HIS A 366 -31.36 -9.15 17.72
CA HIS A 366 -31.23 -7.78 17.16
C HIS A 366 -30.04 -7.34 16.29
N LYS A 367 -30.32 -7.21 14.97
CA LYS A 367 -30.08 -5.99 14.18
C LYS A 367 -31.13 -5.90 13.06
N ALA A 368 -31.64 -4.69 12.85
CA ALA A 368 -32.78 -4.35 11.98
C ALA A 368 -32.60 -4.78 10.51
N PRO A 369 -33.68 -5.15 9.79
CA PRO A 369 -33.60 -5.53 8.38
C PRO A 369 -33.78 -4.30 7.47
N ILE A 370 -32.83 -4.09 6.55
CA ILE A 370 -33.07 -3.29 5.34
C ILE A 370 -33.68 -4.26 4.32
N GLN A 371 -34.97 -4.05 4.00
CA GLN A 371 -35.66 -4.77 2.93
C GLN A 371 -35.05 -4.40 1.57
N ALA A 372 -34.47 -5.39 0.89
CA ALA A 372 -34.18 -5.30 -0.54
C ALA A 372 -35.41 -5.80 -1.31
N HIS A 373 -36.10 -4.88 -2.01
CA HIS A 373 -37.11 -5.26 -2.99
C HIS A 373 -36.44 -5.90 -4.20
N LEU A 374 -36.61 -7.22 -4.33
CA LEU A 374 -36.36 -7.99 -5.53
C LEU A 374 -37.35 -7.56 -6.62
N LEU A 375 -36.81 -7.14 -7.77
CA LEU A 375 -37.52 -6.99 -9.03
C LEU A 375 -38.19 -8.33 -9.40
N LYS A 376 -39.52 -8.36 -9.36
CA LYS A 376 -40.33 -9.37 -10.05
C LYS A 376 -40.37 -9.04 -11.56
N PRO A 377 -40.43 -10.05 -12.44
CA PRO A 377 -40.68 -9.84 -13.85
C PRO A 377 -42.15 -9.47 -14.06
N PHE A 378 -42.43 -8.53 -14.95
CA PHE A 378 -43.75 -8.28 -15.51
C PHE A 378 -43.72 -8.63 -17.01
N PRO A 379 -44.88 -9.00 -17.58
CA PRO A 379 -45.06 -10.11 -18.52
C PRO A 379 -44.41 -9.96 -19.90
#